data_AF-A0A8H9IF36-F1
#
_entry.id   AF-A0A8H9IF36-F1
#
_cell.length_a   1.000
_cell.length_b   1.000
_cell.length_c   1.000
_cell.angle_alpha   90.00
_cell.angle_beta   90.00
_cell.angle_gamma   90.00
#
_symmetry.space_group_name_H-M   'P 1'
#
loop_
_entity.id
_entity.type
_entity.pdbx_description
1 polymer ?
#
loop_
_entity_poly.entity_id
_entity_poly.type
_entity_poly.pdbx_seq_one_letter_code
_entity_poly.pdbx_strand_id
1 'polypeptide(L)'
;MKNSAIQHAGLGANQAQVNVYIGNRPNYQNLPIIEHLQALNNGDIEAINRECGNGWRKVFNVYAKLIFAWRGADATLNAQLAGAECQSWQAYRDRFLLQEPSQTALIFPSRDINNQSAPVDIGQRHNGNEDVANFHIIMGRTYAKSMLAASTVNAQALNLYWLDQEFAIDSKARTVVCPYFDYRQLSNIKIIRLVELLMSLDKP
;
A
#
# COMPACT_ATOMS: atom_id res chain seq x y z
N MET A 1 4.17 -2.39 -31.27
CA MET A 1 3.19 -2.03 -30.21
C MET A 1 3.67 -2.71 -28.95
N LYS A 2 4.32 -1.98 -28.02
CA LYS A 2 4.70 -2.56 -26.74
C LYS A 2 3.41 -2.74 -25.95
N ASN A 3 3.03 -3.99 -25.66
CA ASN A 3 2.05 -4.31 -24.63
C ASN A 3 2.60 -3.75 -23.32
N SER A 4 2.24 -2.52 -22.98
CA SER A 4 2.58 -1.93 -21.70
C SER A 4 1.61 -2.50 -20.68
N ALA A 5 1.87 -3.72 -20.22
CA ALA A 5 1.39 -4.10 -18.90
C ALA A 5 1.87 -2.98 -17.95
N ILE A 6 0.93 -2.33 -17.24
CA ILE A 6 1.27 -1.28 -16.28
C ILE A 6 2.17 -1.94 -15.22
N GLN A 7 3.48 -1.73 -15.31
CA GLN A 7 4.38 -2.12 -14.25
C GLN A 7 4.34 -1.01 -13.20
N HIS A 8 3.78 -1.35 -12.04
CA HIS A 8 3.82 -0.44 -10.90
C HIS A 8 5.24 -0.31 -10.37
N ALA A 9 5.65 0.93 -10.10
CA ALA A 9 6.88 1.24 -9.39
C ALA A 9 6.63 1.33 -7.88
N GLY A 10 7.59 0.93 -7.07
CA GLY A 10 7.43 1.01 -5.61
C GLY A 10 8.41 0.17 -4.83
N LEU A 11 8.11 -0.01 -3.55
CA LEU A 11 8.84 -0.89 -2.64
C LEU A 11 7.99 -2.12 -2.31
N GLY A 12 8.61 -3.26 -2.07
CA GLY A 12 7.89 -4.46 -1.62
C GLY A 12 7.87 -5.62 -2.60
N ALA A 13 7.10 -6.63 -2.22
CA ALA A 13 6.98 -7.89 -2.93
C ALA A 13 6.29 -7.71 -4.28
N ASN A 14 6.80 -8.40 -5.32
CA ASN A 14 6.23 -8.31 -6.67
C ASN A 14 4.78 -8.79 -6.74
N GLN A 15 4.45 -9.82 -5.96
CA GLN A 15 3.12 -10.43 -5.86
C GLN A 15 2.52 -10.11 -4.48
N ALA A 16 2.35 -8.83 -4.17
CA ALA A 16 1.85 -8.40 -2.88
C ALA A 16 0.34 -8.63 -2.74
N GLN A 17 -0.05 -9.25 -1.62
CA GLN A 17 -1.42 -9.37 -1.17
C GLN A 17 -1.98 -8.02 -0.67
N VAL A 18 -1.15 -7.23 0.01
CA VAL A 18 -1.53 -5.91 0.53
C VAL A 18 -0.77 -4.83 -0.23
N ASN A 19 -1.49 -4.07 -1.05
CA ASN A 19 -0.95 -3.01 -1.91
C ASN A 19 -1.35 -1.64 -1.35
N VAL A 20 -0.39 -0.88 -0.86
CA VAL A 20 -0.63 0.48 -0.35
C VAL A 20 -0.14 1.51 -1.36
N TYR A 21 -1.00 2.44 -1.76
CA TYR A 21 -0.72 3.46 -2.77
C TYR A 21 -0.42 4.81 -2.11
N ILE A 22 0.73 5.40 -2.45
CA ILE A 22 1.22 6.68 -1.90
C ILE A 22 1.41 7.70 -3.02
N GLY A 23 1.11 8.97 -2.72
CA GLY A 23 1.29 10.08 -3.67
C GLY A 23 2.73 10.60 -3.81
N ASN A 24 3.70 9.98 -3.13
CA ASN A 24 5.06 10.46 -2.98
C ASN A 24 6.09 9.35 -3.23
N ARG A 25 7.29 9.73 -3.67
CA ARG A 25 8.47 8.86 -3.80
C ARG A 25 9.55 9.28 -2.80
N PRO A 26 10.29 8.34 -2.18
CA PRO A 26 11.38 8.70 -1.26
C PRO A 26 12.55 9.26 -2.04
N ASN A 27 13.13 10.36 -1.57
CA ASN A 27 14.31 10.99 -2.17
C ASN A 27 15.59 10.35 -1.62
N TYR A 28 15.79 9.07 -1.93
CA TYR A 28 16.96 8.29 -1.51
C TYR A 28 17.44 7.39 -2.65
N GLN A 29 18.74 7.44 -2.96
CA GLN A 29 19.37 6.68 -4.04
C GLN A 29 18.58 6.78 -5.36
N ASN A 30 18.31 5.65 -6.02
CA ASN A 30 17.56 5.55 -7.27
C ASN A 30 16.03 5.44 -7.05
N LEU A 31 15.53 5.42 -5.81
CA LEU A 31 14.08 5.27 -5.54
C LEU A 31 13.19 6.33 -6.20
N PRO A 32 13.62 7.58 -6.44
CA PRO A 32 12.83 8.53 -7.23
C PRO A 32 12.56 8.06 -8.66
N ILE A 33 13.46 7.28 -9.26
CA ILE A 33 13.45 6.94 -10.69
C ILE A 33 13.15 5.46 -10.97
N ILE A 34 12.92 4.62 -9.96
CA ILE A 34 12.55 3.21 -10.22
C ILE A 34 11.21 3.13 -10.98
N GLU A 35 11.14 2.17 -11.89
CA GLU A 35 9.97 1.88 -12.72
C GLU A 35 9.35 0.51 -12.41
N HIS A 36 9.92 -0.21 -11.44
CA HIS A 36 9.50 -1.52 -10.99
C HIS A 36 9.38 -1.55 -9.46
N LEU A 37 8.80 -2.63 -8.93
CA LEU A 37 8.85 -2.93 -7.52
C LEU A 37 10.24 -3.40 -7.12
N GLN A 38 10.79 -2.78 -6.07
CA GLN A 38 12.05 -3.18 -5.46
C GLN A 38 11.77 -3.65 -4.02
N ALA A 39 11.95 -4.95 -3.77
CA ALA A 39 11.92 -5.47 -2.41
C ALA A 39 13.05 -4.85 -1.57
N LEU A 40 12.72 -4.50 -0.34
CA LEU A 40 13.68 -4.02 0.64
C LEU A 40 14.44 -5.18 1.29
N ASN A 41 15.60 -4.86 1.83
CA ASN A 41 16.41 -5.71 2.70
C ASN A 41 16.40 -5.19 4.14
N ASN A 42 16.92 -6.01 5.05
CA ASN A 42 17.19 -5.57 6.42
C ASN A 42 18.07 -4.33 6.42
N GLY A 43 17.63 -3.27 7.12
CA GLY A 43 18.33 -1.99 7.21
C GLY A 43 17.89 -0.94 6.18
N ASP A 44 17.20 -1.31 5.09
CA ASP A 44 16.79 -0.33 4.07
C ASP A 44 15.76 0.68 4.61
N ILE A 45 14.80 0.23 5.41
CA ILE A 45 13.82 1.12 6.07
C ILE A 45 14.55 2.11 7.00
N GLU A 46 15.57 1.66 7.73
CA GLU A 46 16.37 2.52 8.59
C GLU A 46 17.15 3.56 7.76
N ALA A 47 17.77 3.13 6.66
CA ALA A 47 18.48 4.01 5.75
C ALA A 47 17.55 5.07 5.15
N ILE A 48 16.37 4.69 4.65
CA ILE A 48 15.37 5.63 4.11
C ILE A 48 14.90 6.59 5.21
N ASN A 49 14.68 6.12 6.45
CA ASN A 49 14.28 6.97 7.56
C ASN A 49 15.33 8.03 7.91
N ARG A 50 16.60 7.64 7.87
CA ARG A 50 17.73 8.53 8.15
C ARG A 50 17.84 9.62 7.07
N GLU A 51 17.74 9.24 5.80
CA GLU A 51 17.98 10.18 4.69
C GLU A 51 16.75 10.99 4.29
N CYS A 52 15.55 10.40 4.30
CA CYS A 52 14.31 11.08 3.89
C CYS A 52 13.52 11.69 5.06
N GLY A 53 14.02 11.53 6.29
CA GLY A 53 13.54 12.20 7.48
C GLY A 53 12.19 11.72 8.02
N ASN A 54 11.59 12.55 8.87
CA ASN A 54 10.46 12.19 9.73
C ASN A 54 9.19 11.76 8.98
N GLY A 55 9.00 12.22 7.74
CA GLY A 55 7.83 11.84 6.93
C GLY A 55 7.80 10.34 6.63
N TRP A 56 8.90 9.78 6.15
CA TRP A 56 9.00 8.36 5.81
C TRP A 56 8.99 7.46 7.04
N ARG A 57 9.62 7.90 8.14
CA ARG A 57 9.54 7.20 9.42
C ARG A 57 8.10 7.02 9.91
N LYS A 58 7.24 8.00 9.69
CA LYS A 58 5.81 7.88 9.99
C LYS A 58 5.13 6.86 9.09
N VAL A 59 5.38 6.91 7.78
CA VAL A 59 4.80 6.00 6.80
C VAL A 59 5.08 4.55 7.17
N PHE A 60 6.35 4.18 7.36
CA PHE A 60 6.71 2.80 7.68
C PHE A 60 6.20 2.36 9.06
N ASN A 61 6.20 3.25 10.06
CA ASN A 61 5.68 2.91 11.38
C ASN A 61 4.17 2.64 11.37
N VAL A 62 3.40 3.50 10.69
CA VAL A 62 1.95 3.34 10.60
C VAL A 62 1.59 2.12 9.73
N TYR A 63 2.33 1.88 8.65
CA TYR A 63 2.15 0.67 7.84
C TYR A 63 2.41 -0.60 8.67
N ALA A 64 3.53 -0.67 9.39
CA ALA A 64 3.83 -1.82 10.24
C ALA A 64 2.76 -2.03 11.32
N LYS A 65 2.27 -0.95 11.96
CA LYS A 65 1.18 -1.02 12.93
C LYS A 65 -0.12 -1.55 12.31
N LEU A 66 -0.45 -1.12 11.09
CA LEU A 66 -1.62 -1.59 10.38
C LEU A 66 -1.56 -3.09 10.15
N ILE A 67 -0.48 -3.58 9.53
CA ILE A 67 -0.34 -5.02 9.25
C ILE A 67 -0.33 -5.83 10.55
N PHE A 68 0.37 -5.34 11.57
CA PHE A 68 0.42 -6.01 12.87
C PHE A 68 -0.97 -6.09 13.53
N ALA A 69 -1.75 -5.01 13.51
CA ALA A 69 -3.10 -4.98 14.05
C ALA A 69 -4.06 -5.89 13.26
N TRP A 70 -3.95 -5.89 11.93
CA TRP A 70 -4.81 -6.70 11.06
C TRP A 70 -4.56 -8.19 11.28
N ARG A 71 -3.30 -8.62 11.31
CA ARG A 71 -2.95 -10.02 11.60
C ARG A 71 -3.42 -10.46 12.99
N GLY A 72 -3.44 -9.56 13.97
CA GLY A 72 -4.00 -9.84 15.28
C GLY A 72 -5.53 -10.04 15.28
N ALA A 73 -6.23 -9.49 14.28
CA ALA A 73 -7.69 -9.55 14.16
C ALA A 73 -8.18 -10.59 13.14
N ASP A 74 -7.32 -11.08 12.25
CA ASP A 74 -7.65 -11.93 11.11
C ASP A 74 -6.71 -13.14 11.04
N ALA A 75 -7.23 -14.32 11.40
CA ALA A 75 -6.46 -15.56 11.43
C ALA A 75 -6.01 -16.02 10.03
N THR A 76 -6.81 -15.73 8.99
CA THR A 76 -6.47 -16.07 7.60
C THR A 76 -5.28 -15.25 7.15
N LEU A 77 -5.36 -13.93 7.33
CA LEU A 77 -4.24 -13.04 6.99
C LEU A 77 -3.00 -13.35 7.83
N ASN A 78 -3.17 -13.68 9.12
CA ASN A 78 -2.05 -14.05 9.98
C ASN A 78 -1.28 -15.28 9.46
N ALA A 79 -1.99 -16.27 8.92
CA ALA A 79 -1.41 -17.47 8.33
C ALA A 79 -0.77 -17.24 6.95
N GLN A 80 -1.28 -16.26 6.19
CA GLN A 80 -0.80 -15.96 4.84
C GLN A 80 0.42 -15.03 4.82
N LEU A 81 0.46 -14.01 5.69
CA LEU A 81 1.56 -13.04 5.71
C LEU A 81 2.74 -13.52 6.57
N ALA A 82 3.96 -13.25 6.10
CA ALA A 82 5.18 -13.54 6.86
C ALA A 82 5.27 -12.71 8.17
N GLY A 83 6.13 -13.17 9.09
CA GLY A 83 6.42 -12.47 10.34
C GLY A 83 5.49 -12.81 11.51
N ALA A 84 4.85 -13.98 11.52
CA ALA A 84 3.93 -14.43 12.60
C ALA A 84 4.63 -14.57 13.95
N GLU A 85 5.93 -14.75 13.93
CA GLU A 85 6.78 -14.80 15.11
C GLU A 85 7.12 -13.43 15.69
N CYS A 86 6.82 -12.33 14.98
CA CYS A 86 7.08 -10.99 15.47
C CYS A 86 6.14 -10.66 16.63
N GLN A 87 6.69 -10.30 17.79
CA GLN A 87 5.93 -9.92 18.98
C GLN A 87 5.58 -8.42 19.03
N SER A 88 6.04 -7.65 18.04
CA SER A 88 5.78 -6.21 17.96
C SER A 88 5.76 -5.74 16.51
N TRP A 89 5.05 -4.64 16.26
CA TRP A 89 5.06 -4.00 14.95
C TRP A 89 6.45 -3.49 14.57
N GLN A 90 7.32 -3.14 15.53
CA GLN A 90 8.70 -2.74 15.28
C GLN A 90 9.51 -3.90 14.71
N ALA A 91 9.42 -5.09 15.33
CA ALA A 91 10.09 -6.27 14.84
C ALA A 91 9.62 -6.66 13.43
N TYR A 92 8.31 -6.57 13.18
CA TYR A 92 7.75 -6.78 11.84
C TYR A 92 8.26 -5.75 10.82
N ARG A 93 8.28 -4.45 11.20
CA ARG A 93 8.79 -3.37 10.35
C ARG A 93 10.22 -3.65 9.90
N ASP A 94 11.09 -4.00 10.84
CA ASP A 94 12.52 -4.06 10.58
C ASP A 94 12.94 -5.35 9.86
N ARG A 95 12.16 -6.43 9.98
CA ARG A 95 12.50 -7.76 9.44
C ARG A 95 11.67 -8.21 8.25
N PHE A 96 10.50 -7.62 8.02
CA PHE A 96 9.55 -8.12 7.02
C PHE A 96 8.94 -7.03 6.15
N LEU A 97 8.45 -5.93 6.71
CA LEU A 97 7.69 -4.93 5.95
C LEU A 97 8.40 -4.53 4.65
N LEU A 98 7.69 -4.65 3.52
CA LEU A 98 8.20 -4.34 2.16
C LEU A 98 9.42 -5.14 1.72
N GLN A 99 9.74 -6.25 2.39
CA GLN A 99 10.67 -7.25 1.88
C GLN A 99 9.92 -8.31 1.06
N GLU A 100 10.62 -9.07 0.21
CA GLU A 100 10.01 -10.07 -0.68
C GLU A 100 9.03 -11.04 0.01
N PRO A 101 9.34 -11.64 1.19
CA PRO A 101 8.43 -12.61 1.81
C PRO A 101 7.18 -11.97 2.46
N SER A 102 7.13 -10.65 2.59
CA SER A 102 6.06 -9.99 3.36
C SER A 102 4.71 -9.97 2.68
N GLN A 103 4.68 -10.18 1.36
CA GLN A 103 3.50 -9.97 0.51
C GLN A 103 2.87 -8.57 0.70
N THR A 104 3.68 -7.58 1.05
CA THR A 104 3.28 -6.18 1.16
C THR A 104 4.00 -5.34 0.12
N ALA A 105 3.31 -4.34 -0.43
CA ALA A 105 3.90 -3.35 -1.33
C ALA A 105 3.47 -1.92 -1.00
N LEU A 106 4.34 -0.97 -1.33
CA LEU A 106 4.13 0.47 -1.27
C LEU A 106 4.33 1.04 -2.67
N ILE A 107 3.22 1.36 -3.33
CA ILE A 107 3.15 1.72 -4.75
C ILE A 107 3.24 3.22 -4.93
N PHE A 108 4.20 3.63 -5.74
CA PHE A 108 4.47 5.02 -6.08
C PHE A 108 3.60 5.50 -7.24
N PRO A 109 3.43 6.83 -7.41
CA PRO A 109 2.87 7.40 -8.63
C PRO A 109 3.71 7.00 -9.83
N SER A 110 3.08 6.72 -10.98
CA SER A 110 3.78 6.50 -12.25
C SER A 110 4.52 7.76 -12.69
N ARG A 111 5.49 7.59 -13.58
CA ARG A 111 6.06 8.72 -14.34
C ARG A 111 5.51 8.69 -15.75
N ASP A 112 5.03 9.83 -16.24
CA ASP A 112 4.61 9.97 -17.63
C ASP A 112 5.82 10.09 -18.58
N ILE A 113 5.57 10.22 -19.88
CA ILE A 113 6.62 10.38 -20.90
C ILE A 113 7.51 11.62 -20.69
N ASN A 114 7.02 12.59 -19.91
CA ASN A 114 7.73 13.82 -19.55
C ASN A 114 8.38 13.75 -18.15
N ASN A 115 8.47 12.55 -17.55
CA ASN A 115 8.96 12.30 -16.19
C ASN A 115 8.15 12.98 -15.07
N GLN A 116 6.93 13.44 -15.34
CA GLN A 116 6.02 14.01 -14.36
C GLN A 116 5.29 12.92 -13.60
N SER A 117 4.99 13.18 -12.33
CA SER A 117 4.25 12.21 -11.50
C SER A 117 2.79 12.16 -11.92
N ALA A 118 2.31 10.96 -12.24
CA ALA A 118 0.93 10.68 -12.58
C ALA A 118 0.35 9.64 -11.60
N PRO A 119 -0.93 9.72 -11.23
CA PRO A 119 -1.59 8.69 -10.45
C PRO A 119 -1.51 7.33 -11.16
N VAL A 120 -1.41 6.25 -10.39
CA VAL A 120 -1.46 4.88 -10.93
C VAL A 120 -2.88 4.34 -10.96
N ASP A 121 -3.15 3.40 -11.86
CA ASP A 121 -4.38 2.61 -11.81
C ASP A 121 -4.23 1.45 -10.81
N ILE A 122 -5.33 1.05 -10.17
CA ILE A 122 -5.45 -0.14 -9.32
C ILE A 122 -5.70 -1.40 -10.15
N GLY A 123 -5.92 -1.26 -11.47
CA GLY A 123 -6.18 -2.32 -12.45
C GLY A 123 -5.45 -3.65 -12.19
N GLN A 124 -6.11 -4.75 -12.55
CA GLN A 124 -5.93 -6.13 -12.08
C GLN A 124 -4.49 -6.55 -11.72
N ARG A 125 -4.00 -6.09 -10.57
CA ARG A 125 -2.90 -6.75 -9.87
C ARG A 125 -3.46 -8.01 -9.27
N HIS A 126 -3.27 -9.11 -9.98
CA HIS A 126 -3.37 -10.43 -9.40
C HIS A 126 -1.98 -10.79 -8.85
N ASN A 127 -1.92 -11.21 -7.60
CA ASN A 127 -0.77 -11.86 -6.96
C ASN A 127 -0.41 -13.23 -7.58
N GLY A 128 -0.83 -13.51 -8.82
CA GLY A 128 -0.65 -14.78 -9.52
C GLY A 128 -1.42 -15.97 -8.94
N ASN A 129 -2.15 -15.76 -7.83
CA ASN A 129 -2.92 -16.80 -7.14
C ASN A 129 -4.36 -16.33 -6.89
N GLU A 130 -5.29 -16.81 -7.71
CA GLU A 130 -6.71 -16.44 -7.63
C GLU A 130 -7.36 -16.80 -6.28
N ASP A 131 -6.77 -17.73 -5.52
CA ASP A 131 -7.24 -18.13 -4.19
C ASP A 131 -6.85 -17.14 -3.08
N VAL A 132 -5.97 -16.17 -3.36
CA VAL A 132 -5.50 -15.19 -2.36
C VAL A 132 -6.03 -13.80 -2.69
N ALA A 133 -6.87 -13.29 -1.81
CA ALA A 133 -7.45 -11.95 -1.90
C ALA A 133 -6.39 -10.85 -1.99
N ASN A 134 -6.48 -9.99 -3.01
CA ASN A 134 -5.66 -8.78 -3.12
C ASN A 134 -6.40 -7.58 -2.53
N PHE A 135 -5.75 -6.88 -1.61
CA PHE A 135 -6.29 -5.68 -0.97
C PHE A 135 -5.52 -4.45 -1.40
N HIS A 136 -6.26 -3.36 -1.57
CA HIS A 136 -5.72 -2.09 -2.02
C HIS A 136 -6.04 -0.99 -1.00
N ILE A 137 -5.03 -0.24 -0.59
CA ILE A 137 -5.19 0.84 0.38
C ILE A 137 -4.63 2.12 -0.23
N ILE A 138 -5.47 3.12 -0.47
CA ILE A 138 -5.03 4.42 -0.99
C ILE A 138 -4.83 5.36 0.19
N MET A 139 -3.59 5.81 0.43
CA MET A 139 -3.31 6.73 1.52
C MET A 139 -3.54 8.19 1.09
N GLY A 140 -4.40 8.88 1.82
CA GLY A 140 -4.68 10.30 1.64
C GLY A 140 -5.78 10.59 0.61
N ARG A 141 -6.80 11.32 1.06
CA ARG A 141 -7.96 11.75 0.25
C ARG A 141 -7.58 12.52 -1.02
N THR A 142 -6.59 13.41 -0.93
CA THR A 142 -6.14 14.20 -2.11
C THR A 142 -5.58 13.29 -3.20
N TYR A 143 -4.79 12.28 -2.82
CA TYR A 143 -4.21 11.36 -3.79
C TYR A 143 -5.28 10.45 -4.40
N ALA A 144 -6.21 9.92 -3.59
CA ALA A 144 -7.36 9.16 -4.09
C ALA A 144 -8.19 9.95 -5.11
N LYS A 145 -8.45 11.24 -4.85
CA LYS A 145 -9.14 12.11 -5.82
C LYS A 145 -8.36 12.28 -7.12
N SER A 146 -7.04 12.41 -7.07
CA SER A 146 -6.22 12.47 -8.28
C SER A 146 -6.27 11.17 -9.08
N MET A 147 -6.30 10.00 -8.43
CA MET A 147 -6.44 8.70 -9.09
C MET A 147 -7.80 8.59 -9.82
N LEU A 148 -8.89 9.03 -9.18
CA LEU A 148 -10.21 9.09 -9.82
C LEU A 148 -10.27 10.07 -10.99
N ALA A 149 -9.63 11.24 -10.88
CA ALA A 149 -9.61 12.23 -11.95
C ALA A 149 -8.79 11.75 -13.17
N ALA A 150 -7.78 10.92 -12.94
CA ALA A 150 -6.91 10.37 -13.98
C ALA A 150 -7.45 9.08 -14.61
N SER A 151 -8.50 8.45 -14.06
CA SER A 151 -9.05 7.21 -14.62
C SER A 151 -9.64 7.48 -16.01
N THR A 152 -9.08 6.82 -17.03
CA THR A 152 -9.60 6.89 -18.40
C THR A 152 -10.77 5.93 -18.59
N VAL A 153 -11.60 6.18 -19.59
CA VAL A 153 -12.85 5.46 -19.91
C VAL A 153 -12.67 3.93 -20.10
N ASN A 154 -11.44 3.46 -20.28
CA ASN A 154 -11.10 2.04 -20.50
C ASN A 154 -10.39 1.37 -19.31
N ALA A 155 -10.12 2.10 -18.22
CA ALA A 155 -9.65 1.56 -16.96
C ALA A 155 -10.82 1.08 -16.10
N GLN A 156 -10.62 0.09 -15.23
CA GLN A 156 -11.62 -0.31 -14.24
C GLN A 156 -11.82 0.87 -13.28
N ALA A 157 -12.79 1.74 -13.56
CA ALA A 157 -13.02 2.92 -12.75
C ALA A 157 -13.36 2.51 -11.31
N LEU A 158 -12.56 2.98 -10.35
CA LEU A 158 -12.83 2.81 -8.93
C LEU A 158 -14.18 3.43 -8.58
N ASN A 159 -15.07 2.66 -7.99
CA ASN A 159 -16.36 3.11 -7.51
C ASN A 159 -16.31 3.35 -6.00
N LEU A 160 -15.68 4.46 -5.60
CA LEU A 160 -15.46 4.79 -4.20
C LEU A 160 -16.75 5.30 -3.53
N TYR A 161 -17.25 4.53 -2.57
CA TYR A 161 -18.31 4.95 -1.63
C TYR A 161 -17.68 5.57 -0.38
N TRP A 162 -17.86 6.88 -0.19
CA TRP A 162 -17.37 7.59 1.00
C TRP A 162 -18.25 7.27 2.22
N LEU A 163 -17.63 6.71 3.25
CA LEU A 163 -18.28 6.40 4.52
C LEU A 163 -18.35 7.65 5.42
N ASP A 164 -17.30 8.46 5.35
CA ASP A 164 -17.16 9.72 6.08
C ASP A 164 -16.15 10.66 5.36
N GLN A 165 -15.60 11.64 6.08
CA GLN A 165 -14.63 12.58 5.53
C GLN A 165 -13.25 11.95 5.27
N GLU A 166 -12.95 10.83 5.92
CA GLU A 166 -11.63 10.22 6.01
C GLU A 166 -11.53 8.88 5.27
N PHE A 167 -12.62 8.11 5.22
CA PHE A 167 -12.66 6.77 4.65
C PHE A 167 -13.64 6.63 3.48
N ALA A 168 -13.22 5.86 2.48
CA ALA A 168 -14.07 5.37 1.40
C ALA A 168 -13.72 3.91 1.07
N ILE A 169 -14.66 3.19 0.47
CA ILE A 169 -14.45 1.81 0.06
C ILE A 169 -14.90 1.58 -1.39
N ASP A 170 -14.29 0.61 -2.05
CA ASP A 170 -14.83 -0.08 -3.22
C ASP A 170 -14.71 -1.58 -2.97
N SER A 171 -15.83 -2.22 -2.65
CA SER A 171 -15.87 -3.65 -2.32
C SER A 171 -15.51 -4.53 -3.51
N LYS A 172 -15.88 -4.13 -4.74
CA LYS A 172 -15.57 -4.90 -5.94
C LYS A 172 -14.07 -4.90 -6.20
N ALA A 173 -13.41 -3.77 -5.98
CA ALA A 173 -11.97 -3.64 -6.12
C ALA A 173 -11.19 -3.92 -4.81
N ARG A 174 -11.85 -4.41 -3.74
CA ARG A 174 -11.25 -4.62 -2.41
C ARG A 174 -10.35 -3.46 -1.96
N THR A 175 -10.83 -2.24 -2.20
CA THR A 175 -10.08 -1.01 -2.02
C THR A 175 -10.62 -0.21 -0.83
N VAL A 176 -9.73 0.34 -0.01
CA VAL A 176 -10.04 1.33 1.03
C VAL A 176 -9.22 2.59 0.82
N VAL A 177 -9.87 3.75 0.82
CA VAL A 177 -9.20 5.05 1.02
C VAL A 177 -9.14 5.33 2.51
N CYS A 178 -8.00 5.78 3.01
CA CYS A 178 -7.83 6.16 4.41
C CYS A 178 -7.02 7.47 4.56
N PRO A 179 -6.95 8.05 5.77
CA PRO A 179 -5.99 9.10 6.08
C PRO A 179 -4.54 8.72 5.72
N TYR A 180 -3.68 9.72 5.50
CA TYR A 180 -2.28 9.45 5.20
C TYR A 180 -1.61 8.67 6.36
N PHE A 181 -0.58 7.89 6.06
CA PHE A 181 0.18 7.11 7.05
C PHE A 181 1.08 8.02 7.91
N ASP A 182 0.44 8.86 8.70
CA ASP A 182 0.97 9.74 9.72
C ASP A 182 0.15 9.48 10.99
N TYR A 183 0.79 9.21 12.13
CA TYR A 183 0.09 8.93 13.38
C TYR A 183 -0.82 10.08 13.85
N ARG A 184 -0.62 11.30 13.34
CA ARG A 184 -1.50 12.46 13.55
C ARG A 184 -2.81 12.35 12.77
N GLN A 185 -2.79 11.65 11.64
CA GLN A 185 -3.93 11.50 10.73
C GLN A 185 -4.58 10.12 10.90
N LEU A 186 -3.79 9.05 10.90
CA LEU A 186 -4.19 7.66 11.12
C LEU A 186 -3.71 7.19 12.50
N SER A 187 -4.46 7.56 13.54
CA SER A 187 -4.23 7.15 14.92
C SER A 187 -4.54 5.66 15.13
N ASN A 188 -4.19 5.10 16.28
CA ASN A 188 -4.44 3.67 16.57
C ASN A 188 -5.93 3.28 16.44
N ILE A 189 -6.87 4.14 16.86
CA ILE A 189 -8.31 3.87 16.71
C ILE A 189 -8.73 3.86 15.22
N LYS A 190 -8.11 4.69 14.40
CA LYS A 190 -8.37 4.70 12.94
C LYS A 190 -7.69 3.54 12.23
N ILE A 191 -6.57 3.03 12.75
CA ILE A 191 -5.98 1.76 12.27
C ILE A 191 -6.98 0.62 12.52
N ILE A 192 -7.58 0.52 13.70
CA ILE A 192 -8.61 -0.48 13.99
C ILE A 192 -9.77 -0.34 13.01
N ARG A 193 -10.26 0.89 12.78
CA ARG A 193 -11.31 1.14 11.79
C ARG A 193 -10.91 0.70 10.38
N LEU A 194 -9.69 0.98 9.95
CA LEU A 194 -9.18 0.54 8.65
C LEU A 194 -9.16 -0.99 8.54
N VAL A 195 -8.74 -1.69 9.60
CA VAL A 195 -8.75 -3.16 9.66
C VAL A 195 -10.18 -3.70 9.53
N GLU A 196 -11.15 -3.14 10.26
CA GLU A 196 -12.56 -3.55 10.14
C GLU A 196 -13.08 -3.40 8.72
N LEU A 197 -12.74 -2.29 8.05
CA LEU A 197 -13.14 -2.06 6.67
C LEU A 197 -12.50 -3.09 5.75
N LEU A 198 -11.20 -3.35 5.86
CA LEU A 198 -10.50 -4.34 5.03
C LEU A 198 -11.09 -5.75 5.21
N MET A 199 -11.33 -6.17 6.45
CA MET A 199 -11.97 -7.46 6.73
C MET A 199 -13.40 -7.56 6.20
N SER A 200 -14.12 -6.43 6.08
CA SER A 200 -15.47 -6.42 5.49
C SER A 200 -15.46 -6.66 3.98
N LEU A 201 -14.34 -6.39 3.30
CA LEU A 201 -14.18 -6.60 1.85
C LEU A 201 -13.79 -8.04 1.50
N ASP A 202 -13.41 -8.85 2.48
CA ASP A 202 -13.09 -10.27 2.29
C ASP A 202 -14.33 -11.18 2.26
N LYS A 203 -15.48 -10.63 2.63
CA LYS A 203 -16.75 -11.37 2.66
C LYS A 203 -17.30 -11.51 1.23
N PRO A 204 -17.74 -12.71 0.84
CA PRO A 204 -18.30 -12.99 -0.48
C PRO A 204 -19.59 -12.20 -0.78
#